data_AF-A0A3B9WRW9-F1
#
_entry.id   AF-A0A3B9WRW9-F1
#
_cell.length_a   1.000
_cell.length_b   1.000
_cell.length_c   1.000
_cell.angle_alpha   90.00
_cell.angle_beta   90.00
_cell.angle_gamma   90.00
#
_symmetry.space_group_name_H-M   'P 1'
#
loop_
_entity.id
_entity.type
_entity.pdbx_description
1 polymer ?
#
loop_
_entity_poly.entity_id
_entity_poly.type
_entity_poly.pdbx_seq_one_letter_code
_entity_poly.pdbx_strand_id
1 'polypeptide(L)'
;MDDEAILKDTRYYGYFVLLSNNKMDTFAALREYRLREKTEEGFRIDKQYNDAHVTRSKTTASLEGRFFCQFIAYGYEEFFQTQINRLKASLAVPTGDPAHDNSGTFKKEKALLSWLNKMSVAKLFDWFDAIQETTVASNIGKARWKTETIERDRLFLSRLGVIKQQI
;
A
#
# COMPACT_ATOMS: atom_id res chain seq x y z
N MET A 1 -11.65 -23.74 37.29
CA MET A 1 -11.63 -24.04 35.85
C MET A 1 -11.49 -25.54 35.75
N ASP A 2 -12.33 -26.19 34.95
CA ASP A 2 -12.44 -27.64 34.92
C ASP A 2 -11.43 -28.20 33.89
N ASP A 3 -10.26 -28.62 34.37
CA ASP A 3 -9.11 -28.97 33.54
C ASP A 3 -9.39 -30.17 32.61
N GLU A 4 -10.33 -31.05 32.98
CA GLU A 4 -10.78 -32.17 32.13
C GLU A 4 -11.54 -31.70 30.88
N ALA A 5 -12.35 -30.65 31.01
CA ALA A 5 -13.07 -30.09 29.87
C ALA A 5 -12.11 -29.45 28.86
N ILE A 6 -11.05 -28.81 29.36
CA ILE A 6 -9.98 -28.19 28.55
C ILE A 6 -9.17 -29.27 27.80
N LEU A 7 -8.83 -30.37 28.47
CA LEU A 7 -8.09 -31.49 27.87
C LEU A 7 -8.87 -32.22 26.76
N LYS A 8 -10.18 -32.37 26.94
CA LYS A 8 -11.05 -32.98 25.92
C LYS A 8 -11.15 -32.14 24.66
N ASP A 9 -11.16 -30.81 24.81
CA ASP A 9 -11.25 -29.86 23.69
C ASP A 9 -9.90 -29.68 22.99
N THR A 10 -8.80 -29.62 23.75
CA THR A 10 -7.44 -29.51 23.21
C THR A 10 -6.95 -30.75 22.48
N ARG A 11 -7.58 -31.92 22.67
CA ARG A 11 -7.24 -33.18 21.97
C ARG A 11 -7.30 -33.07 20.43
N TYR A 12 -8.11 -32.17 19.91
CA TYR A 12 -8.27 -31.94 18.47
C TYR A 12 -7.52 -30.71 17.96
N TYR A 13 -6.81 -29.99 18.82
CA TYR A 13 -6.03 -28.84 18.38
C TYR A 13 -4.77 -29.32 17.64
N GLY A 14 -4.67 -28.93 16.38
CA GLY A 14 -3.43 -29.11 15.62
C GLY A 14 -2.35 -28.19 16.19
N TYR A 15 -1.16 -28.75 16.40
CA TYR A 15 0.02 -27.94 16.75
C TYR A 15 0.61 -27.32 15.48
N PHE A 16 0.81 -26.02 15.49
CA PHE A 16 1.59 -25.32 14.47
C PHE A 16 3.04 -25.22 14.93
N VAL A 17 3.95 -25.80 14.16
CA VAL A 17 5.39 -25.76 14.43
C VAL A 17 6.08 -24.96 13.33
N LEU A 18 6.86 -23.95 13.74
CA LEU A 18 7.74 -23.19 12.85
C LEU A 18 9.15 -23.72 12.98
N LEU A 19 9.70 -24.29 11.91
CA LEU A 19 11.11 -24.66 11.82
C LEU A 19 11.87 -23.52 11.13
N SER A 20 12.93 -23.02 11.77
CA SER A 20 13.85 -22.05 11.17
C SER A 20 15.28 -22.54 11.31
N ASN A 21 16.12 -22.21 10.32
CA ASN A 21 17.56 -22.48 10.37
C ASN A 21 18.30 -21.49 11.28
N ASN A 22 17.68 -20.35 11.60
CA ASN A 22 18.27 -19.31 12.45
C ASN A 22 17.69 -19.36 13.87
N LYS A 23 18.54 -19.12 14.87
CA LYS A 23 18.09 -18.95 16.25
C LYS A 23 17.40 -17.59 16.38
N MET A 24 16.09 -17.59 16.56
CA MET A 24 15.24 -16.40 16.61
C MET A 24 14.32 -16.43 17.83
N ASP A 25 13.89 -15.26 18.28
CA ASP A 25 12.81 -15.13 19.26
C ASP A 25 11.49 -15.66 18.68
N THR A 26 10.64 -16.24 19.52
CA THR A 26 9.39 -16.88 19.10
C THR A 26 8.47 -15.89 18.38
N PHE A 27 8.36 -14.65 18.86
CA PHE A 27 7.54 -13.62 18.22
C PHE A 27 8.16 -13.09 16.93
N ALA A 28 9.49 -13.06 16.84
CA ALA A 28 10.19 -12.70 15.61
C ALA A 28 9.94 -13.76 14.52
N ALA A 29 10.07 -15.05 14.84
CA ALA A 29 9.79 -16.15 13.92
C ALA A 29 8.32 -16.13 13.45
N LEU A 30 7.37 -15.85 14.34
CA LEU A 30 5.96 -15.73 13.99
C LEU A 30 5.70 -14.53 13.06
N ARG A 31 6.36 -13.40 13.29
CA ARG A 31 6.24 -12.21 12.43
C ARG A 31 6.78 -12.48 11.03
N GLU A 32 7.93 -13.13 10.91
CA GLU A 32 8.49 -13.52 9.61
C GLU A 32 7.59 -14.51 8.87
N TYR A 33 7.06 -15.51 9.58
CA TYR A 33 6.11 -16.44 8.98
C TYR A 33 4.85 -15.73 8.46
N ARG A 34 4.31 -14.76 9.20
CA ARG A 34 3.19 -13.93 8.73
C ARG A 34 3.54 -13.06 7.53
N LEU A 35 4.80 -12.65 7.36
CA LEU A 35 5.24 -11.93 6.15
C LEU A 35 5.19 -12.84 4.92
N ARG A 36 5.54 -14.13 5.07
CA ARG A 36 5.39 -15.11 3.98
C ARG A 36 3.93 -15.29 3.57
N GLU A 37 3.00 -15.38 4.53
CA GLU A 37 1.57 -15.46 4.24
C GLU A 37 1.07 -14.22 3.47
N LYS A 38 1.58 -13.03 3.80
CA LYS A 38 1.30 -11.80 3.03
C LYS A 38 1.84 -11.86 1.60
N THR A 39 2.99 -12.50 1.37
CA THR A 39 3.51 -12.73 0.01
C THR A 39 2.57 -13.65 -0.77
N GLU A 40 2.08 -14.74 -0.18
CA GLU A 40 1.10 -15.65 -0.80
C GLU A 40 -0.28 -15.00 -1.01
N GLU A 41 -0.70 -14.10 -0.12
CA GLU A 41 -1.86 -13.23 -0.31
C GLU A 41 -1.65 -12.24 -1.45
N GLY A 42 -0.45 -11.64 -1.56
CA GLY A 42 -0.03 -10.80 -2.67
C GLY A 42 -0.16 -11.53 -4.01
N PHE A 43 0.35 -12.76 -4.13
CA PHE A 43 0.17 -13.61 -5.31
C PHE A 43 -1.30 -13.95 -5.64
N ARG A 44 -2.22 -13.90 -4.65
CA ARG A 44 -3.66 -14.05 -4.88
C ARG A 44 -4.33 -12.77 -5.39
N ILE A 45 -3.93 -11.60 -4.88
CA ILE A 45 -4.44 -10.28 -5.31
C ILE A 45 -4.02 -9.99 -6.76
N ASP A 46 -2.82 -10.47 -7.15
CA ASP A 46 -2.23 -10.33 -8.49
C ASP A 46 -3.09 -10.87 -9.63
N LYS A 47 -4.07 -11.73 -9.33
CA LYS A 47 -5.04 -12.25 -10.31
C LYS A 47 -5.76 -11.12 -11.05
N GLN A 48 -6.06 -9.98 -10.40
CA GLN A 48 -6.86 -8.92 -11.01
C GLN A 48 -6.07 -7.79 -11.70
N TYR A 49 -4.91 -7.38 -11.18
CA TYR A 49 -4.25 -6.15 -11.62
C TYR A 49 -2.95 -6.33 -12.44
N ASN A 50 -2.23 -7.45 -12.27
CA ASN A 50 -0.94 -7.69 -12.96
C ASN A 50 -1.06 -8.74 -14.08
N ASP A 51 -2.26 -8.85 -14.66
CA ASP A 51 -2.57 -9.76 -15.75
C ASP A 51 -2.19 -11.23 -15.43
N ALA A 52 -2.25 -11.66 -14.16
CA ALA A 52 -1.97 -13.05 -13.79
C ALA A 52 -3.12 -14.02 -14.17
N HIS A 53 -4.28 -13.49 -14.60
CA HIS A 53 -5.43 -14.29 -15.03
C HIS A 53 -5.27 -14.93 -16.42
N VAL A 54 -4.44 -14.36 -17.30
CA VAL A 54 -4.34 -14.80 -18.71
C VAL A 54 -3.06 -15.62 -18.93
N THR A 55 -3.11 -16.92 -18.66
CA THR A 55 -2.00 -17.85 -18.94
C THR A 55 -1.88 -18.26 -20.42
N ARG A 56 -2.56 -17.56 -21.35
CA ARG A 56 -2.44 -17.85 -22.79
C ARG A 56 -1.11 -17.30 -23.33
N SER A 57 -0.04 -18.08 -23.18
CA SER A 57 1.20 -17.91 -23.93
C SER A 57 1.34 -19.04 -24.96
N LYS A 58 2.05 -18.77 -26.06
CA LYS A 58 2.27 -19.76 -27.13
C LYS A 58 3.41 -20.75 -26.81
N THR A 59 4.35 -20.34 -25.95
CA THR A 59 5.59 -21.07 -25.65
C THR A 59 5.96 -20.90 -24.18
N THR A 60 6.60 -21.90 -23.59
CA THR A 60 7.08 -21.87 -22.19
C THR A 60 8.02 -20.70 -21.92
N ALA A 61 9.00 -20.41 -22.80
CA ALA A 61 9.90 -19.27 -22.65
C ALA A 61 9.16 -17.92 -22.57
N SER A 62 8.05 -17.77 -23.30
CA SER A 62 7.20 -16.57 -23.23
C SER A 62 6.42 -16.49 -21.91
N LEU A 63 6.07 -17.64 -21.32
CA LEU A 63 5.43 -17.71 -20.02
C LEU A 63 6.42 -17.31 -18.91
N GLU A 64 7.64 -17.84 -18.96
CA GLU A 64 8.71 -17.54 -17.99
C GLU A 64 9.11 -16.07 -18.00
N GLY A 65 9.28 -15.48 -19.20
CA GLY A 65 9.55 -14.04 -19.32
C GLY A 65 8.42 -13.17 -18.75
N ARG A 66 7.17 -13.63 -18.84
CA ARG A 66 6.03 -12.94 -18.23
C ARG A 66 6.03 -13.04 -16.71
N PHE A 67 6.27 -14.24 -16.17
CA PHE A 67 6.43 -14.41 -14.71
C PHE A 67 7.56 -13.55 -14.16
N PHE A 68 8.65 -13.41 -14.92
CA PHE A 68 9.75 -12.51 -14.54
C PHE A 68 9.29 -11.04 -14.45
N CYS A 69 8.61 -10.52 -15.48
CA CYS A 69 8.07 -9.16 -15.44
C CYS A 69 7.05 -8.97 -14.30
N GLN A 70 6.19 -9.95 -14.05
CA GLN A 70 5.23 -9.93 -12.93
C GLN A 70 5.94 -9.87 -11.58
N PHE A 71 7.01 -10.65 -11.40
CA PHE A 71 7.82 -10.63 -10.20
C PHE A 71 8.47 -9.26 -9.96
N ILE A 72 9.00 -8.63 -11.01
CA ILE A 72 9.57 -7.28 -10.92
C ILE A 72 8.49 -6.25 -10.56
N ALA A 73 7.31 -6.33 -11.18
CA ALA A 73 6.18 -5.45 -10.86
C ALA A 73 5.77 -5.57 -9.38
N TYR A 74 5.75 -6.78 -8.84
CA TYR A 74 5.46 -7.04 -7.43
C TYR A 74 6.49 -6.38 -6.50
N GLY A 75 7.79 -6.44 -6.84
CA GLY A 75 8.83 -5.74 -6.09
C GLY A 75 8.60 -4.22 -6.02
N TYR A 76 8.11 -3.62 -7.11
CA TYR A 76 7.72 -2.21 -7.10
C TYR A 76 6.46 -1.95 -6.27
N GLU A 77 5.44 -2.81 -6.35
CA GLU A 77 4.23 -2.66 -5.55
C GLU A 77 4.53 -2.69 -4.05
N GLU A 78 5.35 -3.64 -3.60
CA GLU A 78 5.80 -3.72 -2.20
C GLU A 78 6.60 -2.47 -1.80
N PHE A 79 7.46 -1.99 -2.68
CA PHE A 79 8.19 -0.73 -2.47
C PHE A 79 7.23 0.45 -2.28
N PHE A 80 6.24 0.62 -3.17
CA PHE A 80 5.24 1.68 -3.06
C PHE A 80 4.41 1.56 -1.78
N GLN A 81 3.95 0.36 -1.45
CA GLN A 81 3.22 0.10 -0.22
C GLN A 81 4.04 0.49 1.02
N THR A 82 5.34 0.19 1.00
CA THR A 82 6.29 0.56 2.06
C THR A 82 6.48 2.07 2.16
N GLN A 83 6.65 2.78 1.04
CA GLN A 83 6.74 4.25 1.05
C GLN A 83 5.45 4.91 1.53
N ILE A 84 4.28 4.40 1.10
CA ILE A 84 2.98 4.90 1.56
C ILE A 84 2.82 4.67 3.06
N ASN A 85 3.25 3.52 3.59
CA ASN A 85 3.19 3.24 5.02
C ASN A 85 4.12 4.16 5.83
N ARG A 86 5.33 4.44 5.32
CA ARG A 86 6.23 5.43 5.91
C ARG A 86 5.61 6.83 5.92
N LEU A 87 4.97 7.23 4.82
CA LEU A 87 4.27 8.50 4.71
C LEU A 87 3.08 8.57 5.67
N LYS A 88 2.26 7.51 5.78
CA LYS A 88 1.17 7.43 6.77
C LYS A 88 1.67 7.61 8.19
N ALA A 89 2.86 7.07 8.51
CA ALA A 89 3.46 7.20 9.83
C ALA A 89 3.99 8.61 10.14
N SER A 90 4.35 9.39 9.12
CA SER A 90 4.83 10.77 9.29
C SER A 90 3.72 11.82 9.26
N LEU A 91 2.53 11.49 8.73
CA LEU A 91 1.40 12.42 8.68
C LEU A 91 0.77 12.66 10.06
N ALA A 92 0.44 13.92 10.35
CA ALA A 92 -0.23 14.36 11.57
C ALA A 92 0.54 14.04 12.87
N VAL A 93 1.87 13.94 12.77
CA VAL A 93 2.77 13.82 13.92
C VAL A 93 3.39 15.21 14.22
N PRO A 94 3.28 15.73 15.46
CA PRO A 94 3.92 16.99 15.85
C PRO A 94 5.43 16.88 15.70
N THR A 95 6.02 17.78 14.91
CA THR A 95 7.47 17.76 14.62
C THR A 95 8.21 18.83 15.42
N GLY A 96 7.50 19.75 16.08
CA GLY A 96 8.08 20.84 16.87
C GLY A 96 8.42 22.08 16.04
N ASP A 97 8.18 22.04 14.73
CA ASP A 97 8.41 23.15 13.80
C ASP A 97 7.17 24.06 13.74
N PRO A 98 7.27 25.37 14.05
CA PRO A 98 6.14 26.29 14.06
C PRO A 98 5.42 26.45 12.70
N ALA A 99 6.13 26.21 11.59
CA ALA A 99 5.56 26.24 10.24
C ALA A 99 4.75 24.98 9.92
N HIS A 100 5.17 23.83 10.47
CA HIS A 100 4.52 22.53 10.31
C HIS A 100 3.32 22.39 11.25
N ASP A 101 3.48 22.82 12.50
CA ASP A 101 2.55 22.61 13.59
C ASP A 101 1.44 23.67 13.65
N ASN A 102 0.98 24.11 12.47
CA ASN A 102 -0.18 24.99 12.35
C ASN A 102 -1.47 24.14 12.25
N SER A 103 -2.57 24.65 12.80
CA SER A 103 -3.84 23.92 12.85
C SER A 103 -4.42 23.59 11.46
N GLY A 104 -4.09 24.38 10.44
CA GLY A 104 -4.50 24.18 9.06
C GLY A 104 -3.80 22.99 8.39
N THR A 105 -2.49 22.86 8.55
CA THR A 105 -1.65 21.77 8.02
C THR A 105 -2.06 20.45 8.66
N PHE A 106 -2.21 20.41 9.99
CA PHE A 106 -2.70 19.20 10.68
C PHE A 106 -4.06 18.72 10.14
N LYS A 107 -4.99 19.64 9.86
CA LYS A 107 -6.30 19.28 9.28
C LYS A 107 -6.15 18.66 7.88
N LYS A 108 -5.27 19.22 7.04
CA LYS A 108 -4.98 18.71 5.70
C LYS A 108 -4.30 17.34 5.76
N GLU A 109 -3.34 17.15 6.66
CA GLU A 109 -2.65 15.88 6.86
C GLU A 109 -3.57 14.78 7.39
N LYS A 110 -4.46 15.11 8.34
CA LYS A 110 -5.46 14.17 8.85
C LYS A 110 -6.44 13.75 7.76
N ALA A 111 -6.85 14.68 6.89
CA ALA A 111 -7.68 14.38 5.73
C ALA A 111 -6.95 13.46 4.74
N LEU A 112 -5.67 13.73 4.46
CA LEU A 112 -4.84 12.88 3.60
C LEU A 112 -4.67 11.47 4.20
N LEU A 113 -4.39 11.37 5.50
CA LEU A 113 -4.26 10.08 6.21
C LEU A 113 -5.57 9.29 6.14
N SER A 114 -6.71 9.94 6.37
CA SER A 114 -8.01 9.28 6.25
C SER A 114 -8.30 8.79 4.83
N TRP A 115 -7.86 9.52 3.81
CA TRP A 115 -8.00 9.10 2.42
C TRP A 115 -7.06 7.93 2.09
N LEU A 116 -5.79 8.00 2.46
CA LEU A 116 -4.81 6.93 2.25
C LEU A 116 -5.17 5.64 3.00
N ASN A 117 -5.88 5.72 4.12
CA ASN A 117 -6.39 4.54 4.84
C ASN A 117 -7.54 3.83 4.10
N LYS A 118 -8.21 4.53 3.16
CA LYS A 118 -9.29 3.95 2.33
C LYS A 118 -8.80 3.48 0.95
N MET A 119 -7.56 3.79 0.59
CA MET A 119 -6.97 3.49 -0.71
C MET A 119 -6.01 2.30 -0.64
N SER A 120 -6.09 1.40 -1.63
CA SER A 120 -5.04 0.43 -1.94
C SER A 120 -4.05 1.01 -2.96
N VAL A 121 -2.89 0.38 -3.13
CA VAL A 121 -1.88 0.79 -4.14
C VAL A 121 -2.49 0.78 -5.55
N ALA A 122 -3.20 -0.28 -5.92
CA ALA A 122 -3.91 -0.35 -7.20
C ALA A 122 -4.89 0.81 -7.41
N LYS A 123 -5.72 1.14 -6.40
CA LYS A 123 -6.65 2.28 -6.48
C LYS A 123 -5.92 3.63 -6.57
N LEU A 124 -4.74 3.75 -5.95
CA LEU A 124 -3.91 4.93 -6.10
C LEU A 124 -3.39 5.06 -7.53
N PHE A 125 -2.93 3.96 -8.13
CA PHE A 125 -2.55 3.98 -9.54
C PHE A 125 -3.73 4.33 -10.43
N ASP A 126 -4.90 3.71 -10.27
CA ASP A 126 -6.11 4.06 -11.04
C ASP A 126 -6.48 5.55 -10.86
N TRP A 127 -6.34 6.10 -9.64
CA TRP A 127 -6.64 7.50 -9.33
C TRP A 127 -5.72 8.47 -10.08
N PHE A 128 -4.43 8.15 -10.19
CA PHE A 128 -3.43 9.00 -10.84
C PHE A 128 -3.24 8.70 -12.34
N ASP A 129 -3.62 7.52 -12.81
CA ASP A 129 -3.60 7.13 -14.22
C ASP A 129 -4.71 7.85 -15.02
N ALA A 130 -5.84 8.11 -14.37
CA ALA A 130 -6.90 8.95 -14.93
C ALA A 130 -6.52 10.45 -14.87
N ILE A 131 -5.70 10.90 -15.82
CA ILE A 131 -5.50 12.33 -16.10
C ILE A 131 -6.82 12.88 -16.67
N GLN A 132 -7.75 13.23 -15.79
CA GLN A 132 -8.96 13.92 -16.17
C GLN A 132 -8.65 15.41 -16.30
N GLU A 133 -8.62 15.87 -17.54
CA GLU A 133 -8.56 17.30 -17.83
C GLU A 133 -9.98 17.85 -17.90
N THR A 134 -10.44 18.48 -16.82
CA THR A 134 -11.74 19.15 -16.82
C THR A 134 -11.54 20.62 -17.13
N THR A 135 -12.13 21.09 -18.22
CA THR A 135 -12.17 22.52 -18.53
C THR A 135 -13.39 23.13 -17.85
N VAL A 136 -13.16 23.90 -16.79
CA VAL A 136 -14.22 24.61 -16.06
C VAL A 136 -14.33 26.01 -16.65
N ALA A 137 -15.48 26.31 -17.26
CA ALA A 137 -15.84 27.65 -17.69
C ALA A 137 -16.69 28.32 -16.60
N SER A 138 -16.11 29.29 -15.89
CA SER A 138 -16.79 30.17 -14.94
C SER A 138 -17.02 31.54 -15.58
N ASN A 139 -17.96 32.33 -15.05
CA ASN A 139 -18.14 33.74 -15.41
C ASN A 139 -16.85 34.59 -15.24
N ILE A 140 -15.88 34.10 -14.47
CA ILE A 140 -14.59 34.76 -14.19
C ILE A 140 -13.49 34.31 -15.18
N GLY A 141 -13.68 33.21 -15.91
CA GLY A 141 -12.72 32.70 -16.89
C GLY A 141 -12.80 31.19 -17.13
N LYS A 142 -12.06 30.72 -18.13
CA LYS A 142 -11.89 29.28 -18.42
C LYS A 142 -10.59 28.79 -17.80
N ALA A 143 -10.68 27.82 -16.89
CA ALA A 143 -9.52 27.17 -16.29
C ALA A 143 -9.51 25.68 -16.65
N ARG A 144 -8.34 25.16 -17.05
CA ARG A 144 -8.14 23.73 -17.30
C ARG A 144 -7.57 23.10 -16.03
N TRP A 145 -8.34 22.24 -15.38
CA TRP A 145 -7.92 21.55 -14.17
C TRP A 145 -7.48 20.13 -14.52
N LYS A 146 -6.32 19.71 -13.99
CA LYS A 146 -5.85 18.30 -14.03
C LYS A 146 -6.13 17.66 -12.67
N THR A 147 -6.40 16.36 -12.57
CA THR A 147 -6.68 15.70 -11.27
C THR A 147 -5.58 15.95 -10.21
N GLU A 148 -4.32 16.09 -10.63
CA GLU A 148 -3.17 16.51 -9.81
C GLU A 148 -3.28 17.94 -9.21
N THR A 149 -4.36 18.65 -9.47
CA THR A 149 -4.58 20.06 -9.06
C THR A 149 -5.23 20.16 -7.68
N ILE A 150 -5.82 19.09 -7.15
CA ILE A 150 -6.42 19.11 -5.80
C ILE A 150 -5.31 19.24 -4.76
N GLU A 151 -5.52 20.11 -3.77
CA GLU A 151 -4.53 20.41 -2.72
C GLU A 151 -4.05 19.16 -1.96
N ARG A 152 -4.95 18.17 -1.74
CA ARG A 152 -4.60 16.86 -1.17
C ARG A 152 -3.60 16.09 -2.04
N ASP A 153 -3.82 16.04 -3.34
CA ASP A 153 -3.01 15.25 -4.28
C ASP A 153 -1.64 15.92 -4.45
N ARG A 154 -1.58 17.26 -4.46
CA ARG A 154 -0.33 18.02 -4.38
C ARG A 154 0.42 17.78 -3.08
N LEU A 155 -0.28 17.75 -1.95
CA LEU A 155 0.32 17.44 -0.64
C LEU A 155 0.90 16.03 -0.63
N PHE A 156 0.18 15.05 -1.18
CA PHE A 156 0.66 13.68 -1.31
C PHE A 156 1.91 13.58 -2.18
N LEU A 157 1.88 14.15 -3.40
CA LEU A 157 3.01 14.09 -4.34
C LEU A 157 4.23 14.88 -3.85
N SER A 158 4.03 16.00 -3.15
CA SER A 158 5.15 16.74 -2.53
C SER A 158 5.76 15.99 -1.35
N ARG A 159 4.96 15.32 -0.52
CA ARG A 159 5.46 14.47 0.59
C ARG A 159 6.21 13.22 0.09
N LEU A 160 5.85 12.71 -1.09
CA LEU A 160 6.60 11.65 -1.78
C LEU A 160 7.87 12.17 -2.48
N GLY A 161 8.08 13.48 -2.57
CA GLY A 161 9.23 14.08 -3.25
C GLY A 161 9.14 14.11 -4.78
N VAL A 162 7.96 13.84 -5.36
CA VAL A 162 7.72 13.84 -6.82
C VAL A 162 7.61 15.27 -7.35
N ILE A 163 6.98 16.16 -6.57
CA ILE A 163 6.80 17.57 -6.92
C ILE A 163 7.58 18.43 -5.92
N LYS A 164 8.36 19.39 -6.42
CA LYS A 164 8.98 20.40 -5.57
C LYS A 164 7.91 21.32 -5.00
N GLN A 165 7.90 21.54 -3.68
CA GLN A 165 7.04 22.56 -3.08
C GLN A 165 7.36 23.91 -3.74
N GLN A 166 6.36 24.53 -4.37
CA GLN A 166 6.50 25.91 -4.82
C GLN A 166 6.62 26.76 -3.55
N ILE A 167 7.81 27.33 -3.36
CA ILE A 167 8.10 28.39 -2.41
C ILE A 167 7.28 29.63 -2.79
#